data_AF-A0A3G8LQD8-F1
#
_entry.id   AF-A0A3G8LQD8-F1
#
_cell.length_a   1.000
_cell.length_b   1.000
_cell.length_c   1.000
_cell.angle_alpha   90.00
_cell.angle_beta   90.00
_cell.angle_gamma   90.00
#
_symmetry.space_group_name_H-M   'P 1'
#
loop_
_entity.id
_entity.type
_entity.pdbx_description
1 polymer ?
#
loop_
_entity_poly.entity_id
_entity_poly.type
_entity_poly.pdbx_seq_one_letter_code
_entity_poly.pdbx_strand_id
1 'polypeptide(L)' 'MKFNSSDLIYQGEKSGVHNWDTFSGTSFYWHPDWLHIAEDMTGHKALDKINIAEGTATKADAEKAIIDHLNK' A
#
# COMPACT_ATOMS: atom_id res chain seq x y z
N MET A 1 9.89 -15.35 -2.16
CA MET A 1 8.55 -15.62 -1.61
C MET A 1 7.56 -14.76 -2.37
N LYS A 2 6.39 -15.27 -2.72
CA LYS A 2 5.36 -14.43 -3.35
C LYS A 2 4.42 -13.91 -2.27
N PHE A 3 4.26 -12.60 -2.17
CA PHE A 3 3.26 -11.99 -1.30
C PHE A 3 1.89 -12.07 -1.99
N ASN A 4 0.84 -12.36 -1.22
CA ASN A 4 -0.54 -12.35 -1.69
C ASN A 4 -1.37 -11.38 -0.83
N SER A 5 -2.62 -11.13 -1.25
CA SER A 5 -3.57 -10.35 -0.46
C SER A 5 -3.82 -10.93 0.93
N SER A 6 -3.66 -12.25 1.10
CA SER A 6 -3.74 -12.91 2.40
C SER A 6 -2.61 -12.55 3.37
N ASP A 7 -1.47 -12.08 2.86
CA ASP A 7 -0.32 -11.63 3.66
C ASP A 7 -0.47 -10.16 4.10
N LEU A 8 -1.47 -9.46 3.56
CA LEU A 8 -1.83 -8.09 3.88
C LEU A 8 -2.97 -8.04 4.90
N ILE A 9 -2.68 -7.41 6.03
CA ILE A 9 -3.61 -7.21 7.13
C ILE A 9 -4.21 -5.81 6.95
N TYR A 10 -5.45 -5.74 6.48
CA TYR A 10 -6.14 -4.47 6.33
C TYR A 10 -6.52 -3.88 7.70
N GLN A 11 -5.96 -2.72 8.04
CA GLN A 11 -6.19 -2.03 9.31
C GLN A 11 -7.43 -1.14 9.30
N GLY A 12 -7.92 -0.77 8.11
CA GLY A 12 -9.05 0.12 7.95
C GLY A 12 -8.70 1.39 7.18
N GLU A 13 -9.63 2.34 7.21
CA GLU A 13 -9.49 3.63 6.55
C GLU A 13 -9.60 4.73 7.61
N LYS A 14 -8.68 5.70 7.56
CA LYS A 14 -8.70 6.89 8.41
C LYS A 14 -8.51 8.14 7.56
N SER A 15 -9.52 9.02 7.55
CA SER A 15 -9.49 10.27 6.78
C SER A 15 -9.22 10.07 5.28
N GLY A 16 -9.79 9.02 4.66
CA GLY A 16 -9.57 8.69 3.24
C GLY A 16 -8.22 8.00 2.95
N VAL A 17 -7.39 7.79 3.98
CA VAL A 17 -6.16 7.01 3.88
C VAL A 17 -6.43 5.59 4.37
N HIS A 18 -6.32 4.64 3.46
CA HIS A 18 -6.40 3.22 3.78
C HIS A 18 -5.06 2.73 4.32
N ASN A 19 -5.09 1.88 5.35
CA ASN A 19 -3.88 1.32 5.95
C ASN A 19 -3.88 -0.21 5.87
N TRP A 20 -2.73 -0.78 5.54
CA TRP A 20 -2.47 -2.22 5.58
C TRP A 20 -1.14 -2.47 6.29
N ASP A 21 -1.04 -3.57 7.01
CA ASP A 21 0.22 -4.07 7.55
C ASP A 21 0.57 -5.41 6.92
N THR A 22 1.84 -5.75 6.85
CA THR A 22 2.29 -7.10 6.54
C THR A 22 2.68 -7.84 7.80
N PHE A 23 2.65 -9.18 7.74
CA PHE A 23 3.20 -10.02 8.81
C PHE A 23 4.68 -9.73 9.11
N SER A 24 5.41 -9.16 8.16
CA SER A 24 6.81 -8.75 8.32
C SER A 24 6.98 -7.46 9.13
N GLY A 25 5.90 -6.76 9.46
CA GLY A 25 5.92 -5.50 10.22
C GLY A 25 6.00 -4.23 9.36
N THR A 26 5.76 -4.33 8.05
CA THR A 26 5.72 -3.16 7.15
C THR A 26 4.32 -2.59 7.08
N SER A 27 4.18 -1.28 7.31
CA SER A 27 2.89 -0.58 7.17
C SER A 27 2.78 0.13 5.82
N PHE A 28 1.60 0.09 5.23
CA PHE A 28 1.28 0.65 3.92
C PHE A 28 0.09 1.58 4.05
N TYR A 29 0.32 2.87 3.76
CA TYR A 29 -0.70 3.90 3.77
C TYR A 29 -1.00 4.30 2.34
N TRP A 30 -2.23 4.10 1.90
CA TRP A 30 -2.64 4.43 0.54
C TRP A 30 -3.74 5.47 0.55
N HIS A 31 -3.66 6.38 -0.40
CA HIS A 31 -4.63 7.39 -0.75
C HIS A 31 -4.82 7.33 -2.27
N PRO A 32 -5.99 7.72 -2.81
CA PRO A 32 -6.18 7.81 -4.26
C PRO A 32 -5.14 8.67 -4.99
N ASP A 33 -4.56 9.64 -4.30
CA ASP A 33 -3.52 10.52 -4.83
C ASP A 33 -2.09 10.00 -4.63
N TRP A 34 -1.86 9.09 -3.68
CA TRP A 34 -0.51 8.65 -3.29
C TRP A 34 -0.48 7.32 -2.54
N LEU A 35 0.60 6.55 -2.71
CA LEU A 35 0.94 5.40 -1.86
C LEU A 35 2.21 5.70 -1.06
N HIS A 36 2.13 5.50 0.24
CA HIS A 36 3.24 5.62 1.16
C HIS A 36 3.50 4.27 1.82
N ILE A 37 4.77 3.87 1.80
CA ILE A 37 5.22 2.60 2.34
C ILE A 37 6.15 2.94 3.50
N ALA A 38 5.70 2.64 4.70
CA ALA A 38 6.51 2.75 5.90
C ALA A 38 7.29 1.44 6.08
N GLU A 39 8.32 1.26 5.25
CA GLU A 39 9.35 0.25 5.51
C GLU A 39 10.23 0.71 6.68
N ASP A 40 10.53 -0.25 7.55
CA ASP A 40 11.08 -0.04 8.88
C ASP A 40 12.49 0.61 8.86
N MET A 41 12.67 1.55 9.79
CA MET A 41 13.93 2.05 10.39
C MET A 41 14.95 2.96 9.66
N THR A 42 14.95 3.19 8.34
CA THR A 42 16.04 4.02 7.74
C THR A 42 15.64 5.24 6.91
N GLY A 43 14.34 5.58 6.86
CA GLY A 43 13.91 6.90 6.40
C GLY A 43 12.95 6.85 5.22
N HIS A 44 11.74 7.31 5.49
CA HIS A 44 10.81 8.00 4.59
C HIS A 44 11.08 7.80 3.09
N LYS A 45 10.65 6.66 2.53
CA LYS A 45 10.43 6.54 1.08
C LYS A 45 8.95 6.77 0.77
N ALA A 46 8.58 8.04 0.73
CA ALA A 46 7.43 8.53 -0.01
C ALA A 46 7.99 8.96 -1.38
N LEU A 47 7.47 8.65 -2.57
CA LEU A 47 6.13 8.29 -3.01
C LEU A 47 6.28 7.55 -4.35
N ASP A 48 5.73 6.35 -4.48
CA ASP A 48 5.39 5.84 -5.81
C ASP A 48 4.08 6.54 -6.19
N LYS A 49 4.15 7.49 -7.13
CA LYS A 49 2.95 8.06 -7.72
C LYS A 49 2.23 6.93 -8.45
N ILE A 50 1.07 6.53 -7.95
CA ILE A 50 0.29 5.51 -8.63
C ILE A 50 -0.24 6.13 -9.92
N ASN A 51 0.19 5.57 -11.04
CA ASN A 51 -0.34 5.93 -12.35
C ASN A 51 -1.71 5.25 -12.51
N ILE A 52 -2.78 5.96 -12.15
CA ILE A 52 -4.14 5.44 -12.29
C ILE A 52 -4.67 5.94 -13.63
N ALA A 53 -4.93 4.98 -14.52
CA ALA A 53 -5.53 5.24 -15.81
C ALA A 53 -7.00 5.64 -15.59
N GLU A 54 -7.23 6.94 -15.45
CA GLU A 54 -8.54 7.62 -15.40
C GLU A 54 -9.60 7.01 -14.46
N GLY A 55 -9.71 7.56 -13.25
CA GLY A 55 -10.77 7.25 -12.30
C GLY A 55 -10.38 7.46 -10.84
N THR A 56 -11.34 7.32 -9.92
CA THR A 56 -11.05 7.23 -8.48
C THR A 56 -10.38 5.89 -8.22
N ALA A 57 -9.13 5.93 -7.78
CA ALA A 57 -8.40 4.79 -7.26
C ALA A 57 -9.29 3.97 -6.30
N THR A 58 -9.33 2.64 -6.44
CA THR A 58 -10.09 1.79 -5.51
C THR A 58 -9.18 1.08 -4.52
N LYS A 59 -9.76 0.61 -3.40
CA LYS A 59 -9.08 -0.26 -2.44
C LYS A 59 -8.42 -1.49 -3.12
N ALA A 60 -9.05 -2.04 -4.15
CA ALA A 60 -8.51 -3.19 -4.87
C ALA A 60 -7.24 -2.83 -5.66
N ASP A 61 -7.19 -1.63 -6.26
CA ASP A 61 -5.99 -1.12 -6.92
C ASP A 61 -4.85 -0.90 -5.93
N ALA A 62 -5.18 -0.39 -4.73
CA ALA A 62 -4.23 -0.22 -3.63
C ALA A 62 -3.58 -1.55 -3.24
N GLU A 63 -4.41 -2.55 -2.94
CA GLU A 63 -3.96 -3.87 -2.53
C GLU A 63 -3.08 -4.51 -3.60
N LYS A 64 -3.47 -4.41 -4.87
CA LYS A 64 -2.67 -4.91 -5.98
C LYS A 64 -1.33 -4.18 -6.12
N ALA A 65 -1.30 -2.86 -5.96
CA ALA A 65 -0.07 -2.07 -6.02
C ALA A 65 0.90 -2.45 -4.88
N ILE A 66 0.37 -2.67 -3.67
CA ILE A 66 1.15 -3.11 -2.52
C ILE A 66 1.72 -4.52 -2.77
N ILE A 67 0.89 -5.46 -3.24
CA ILE A 67 1.34 -6.82 -3.59
C ILE A 67 2.40 -6.79 -4.69
N ASP A 68 2.21 -6.00 -5.75
CA ASP A 68 3.18 -5.88 -6.84
C ASP A 68 4.51 -5.33 -6.34
N HIS A 69 4.48 -4.29 -5.51
CA HIS A 69 5.67 -3.73 -4.88
C HIS A 69 6.40 -4.76 -4.00
N LEU A 70 5.66 -5.51 -3.18
CA LEU A 70 6.21 -6.56 -2.32
C LEU A 70 6.80 -7.76 -3.11
N ASN A 71 6.31 -8.00 -4.32
CA ASN A 71 6.77 -9.08 -5.20
C ASN A 71 7.88 -8.65 -6.19
N LYS A 72 8.27 -7.38 -6.19
CA LYS A 72 9.26 -6.82 -7.10
C LYS A 72 10.68 -7.16 -6.68
#